data_AF-A0A109K254-F1
#
_entry.id   AF-A0A109K254-F1
#
_cell.length_a   1.000
_cell.length_b   1.000
_cell.length_c   1.000
_cell.angle_alpha   90.00
_cell.angle_beta   90.00
_cell.angle_gamma   90.00
#
_symmetry.space_group_name_H-M   'P 1'
#
loop_
_entity.id
_entity.type
_entity.pdbx_description
1 polymer ?
#
loop_
_entity_poly.entity_id
_entity_poly.type
_entity_poly.pdbx_seq_one_letter_code
_entity_poly.pdbx_strand_id
1 'polypeptide(L)'
;MDNRSGKIFPRNLTARAAYQVPGNPTVTRLEDAVGNCYPGLEVDVRNFDRRFFPGLVFEFVGRDDNGAPYDEPQRYGAWLRYVDYLFDPELQADNADARRLLLDIELNAGTLGAHTDWYLEWVEQGGKRLSMRLHNPDNPDYPLDGLYVWRLLRGLAPGALKIGLKRRGAPDGAEVVFEGWRRHFTDPVTGVINNAYLPGELLQSLCSPWQHDFRDCACMYWASNHPDAVFQELEPGEPILPNDQAANPLLGNLRVDWLRAERSRDISAEAANTIAKNRPYQFDHFQINHEWQNLNVVLHDHEIDSVYVPLRERHANPYANPAELARELREKLGPMEMTLALEYLYARFSLLSPEEAAGSHWRTMKEDVTFIRGGLMIIATCEMQHLRWVNELLWMLHNAGLTPSYEPVLHPAPQLPDGKGGWRDSALRRLTPETLDAFINIERPSGFLDGAYSRVIATLRSPIYPAHAIELAERIDSDGVDHYSRFREVETALKAYQGADPALPYLRRVEIGTPEQAAAALAIYQEILRDLGQGYTDYAHGGMAEGAPLVNAARLKMNELLQVGEKLAADGIGIPFWPQK
;
A
#
# COMPACT_ATOMS: atom_id res chain seq x y z
N MET A 1 41.82 -34.74 -12.10
CA MET A 1 42.11 -33.53 -11.31
C MET A 1 41.42 -32.41 -12.05
N ASP A 2 40.34 -31.88 -11.47
CA ASP A 2 39.49 -30.89 -12.15
C ASP A 2 39.36 -29.64 -11.29
N ASN A 3 39.59 -28.51 -11.95
CA ASN A 3 39.99 -27.24 -11.38
C ASN A 3 38.78 -26.49 -10.79
N ARG A 4 38.60 -26.56 -9.46
CA ARG A 4 37.56 -25.80 -8.72
C ARG A 4 38.10 -24.50 -8.09
N SER A 5 39.17 -23.91 -8.62
CA SER A 5 39.60 -22.56 -8.21
C SER A 5 38.77 -21.51 -8.95
N GLY A 6 37.67 -21.06 -8.34
CA GLY A 6 36.83 -20.01 -8.94
C GLY A 6 35.43 -19.83 -8.35
N LYS A 7 35.02 -20.62 -7.36
CA LYS A 7 33.76 -20.32 -6.64
C LYS A 7 34.04 -19.35 -5.49
N ILE A 8 33.48 -18.15 -5.61
CA ILE A 8 33.40 -17.17 -4.51
C ILE A 8 32.53 -17.80 -3.43
N PHE A 9 33.11 -18.02 -2.25
CA PHE A 9 32.38 -18.40 -1.04
C PHE A 9 32.15 -17.14 -0.21
N PRO A 10 30.90 -16.63 -0.12
CA PRO A 10 30.62 -15.46 0.70
C PRO A 10 30.65 -15.87 2.17
N ARG A 11 31.63 -15.35 2.92
CA ARG A 11 31.78 -15.59 4.37
C ARG A 11 31.11 -14.52 5.24
N ASN A 12 30.45 -13.54 4.65
CA ASN A 12 29.77 -12.47 5.36
C ASN A 12 28.38 -12.26 4.76
N LEU A 13 27.39 -12.99 5.30
CA LEU A 13 26.00 -12.96 4.84
C LEU A 13 25.30 -11.62 5.13
N THR A 14 25.79 -10.86 6.11
CA THR A 14 25.27 -9.54 6.48
C THR A 14 25.54 -8.47 5.41
N ALA A 15 26.63 -8.62 4.64
CA ALA A 15 26.92 -7.72 3.51
C ALA A 15 25.95 -7.92 2.32
N ARG A 16 25.25 -9.05 2.25
CA ARG A 16 24.25 -9.33 1.20
C ARG A 16 22.92 -8.59 1.42
N ALA A 17 22.67 -8.10 2.63
CA ALA A 17 21.50 -7.26 2.94
C ALA A 17 21.74 -5.77 2.60
N ALA A 18 23.00 -5.34 2.46
CA ALA A 18 23.35 -3.94 2.20
C ALA A 18 23.63 -3.62 0.73
N TYR A 19 23.78 -4.64 -0.13
CA TYR A 19 23.97 -4.42 -1.57
C TYR A 19 22.62 -4.24 -2.26
N GLN A 20 22.30 -2.99 -2.63
CA GLN A 20 21.13 -2.69 -3.48
C GLN A 20 21.41 -3.16 -4.91
N VAL A 21 20.69 -4.19 -5.36
CA VAL A 21 20.71 -4.63 -6.75
C VAL A 21 19.89 -3.62 -7.58
N PRO A 22 20.49 -2.95 -8.59
CA PRO A 22 19.75 -2.07 -9.49
C PRO A 22 18.65 -2.85 -10.23
N GLY A 23 17.43 -2.32 -10.28
CA GLY A 23 16.30 -2.91 -11.02
C GLY A 23 15.30 -3.71 -10.16
N ASN A 24 15.61 -3.99 -8.90
CA ASN A 24 14.63 -4.54 -7.96
C ASN A 24 13.95 -3.39 -7.19
N PRO A 25 12.62 -3.22 -7.29
CA PRO A 25 11.92 -2.19 -6.53
C PRO A 25 11.99 -2.50 -5.04
N THR A 26 11.97 -1.45 -4.21
CA THR A 26 12.13 -1.49 -2.74
C THR A 26 11.24 -2.60 -2.15
N VAL A 27 9.96 -2.67 -2.56
CA VAL A 27 8.94 -3.70 -2.20
C VAL A 27 9.31 -5.17 -2.42
N THR A 28 10.35 -5.48 -3.19
CA THR A 28 10.82 -6.87 -3.41
C THR A 28 11.88 -7.31 -2.41
N ARG A 29 12.29 -6.41 -1.51
CA ARG A 29 13.25 -6.68 -0.46
C ARG A 29 12.54 -7.25 0.77
N LEU A 30 13.29 -7.98 1.58
CA LEU A 30 12.76 -8.62 2.79
C LEU A 30 12.33 -7.57 3.83
N GLU A 31 12.95 -6.40 3.82
CA GLU A 31 12.65 -5.25 4.66
C GLU A 31 11.40 -4.45 4.25
N ASP A 32 11.00 -4.53 2.97
CA ASP A 32 9.82 -3.84 2.42
C ASP A 32 8.66 -4.79 2.14
N ALA A 33 8.83 -6.08 2.45
CA ALA A 33 7.72 -7.00 2.59
C ALA A 33 6.78 -6.42 3.66
N VAL A 34 5.52 -6.21 3.29
CA VAL A 34 4.52 -5.63 4.20
C VAL A 34 4.34 -6.58 5.39
N GLY A 35 5.05 -6.33 6.48
CA GLY A 35 4.79 -6.90 7.80
C GLY A 35 3.47 -6.39 8.39
N ASN A 36 2.37 -6.41 7.62
CA ASN A 36 1.07 -6.05 8.13
C ASN A 36 0.44 -7.24 8.85
N CYS A 37 0.51 -7.13 10.18
CA CYS A 37 -0.52 -7.51 11.14
C CYS A 37 -0.56 -8.94 11.69
N TYR A 38 0.19 -9.92 11.17
CA TYR A 38 0.29 -11.23 11.85
C TYR A 38 1.68 -11.87 11.69
N PRO A 39 2.45 -12.09 12.79
CA PRO A 39 3.66 -12.90 12.71
C PRO A 39 3.30 -14.35 12.35
N GLY A 40 3.71 -14.81 11.16
CA GLY A 40 3.51 -16.19 10.68
C GLY A 40 2.98 -16.34 9.25
N LEU A 41 3.15 -15.33 8.38
CA LEU A 41 2.59 -15.31 7.03
C LEU A 41 3.59 -15.80 5.96
N GLU A 42 4.89 -15.68 6.21
CA GLU A 42 5.98 -16.13 5.33
C GLU A 42 6.54 -17.48 5.76
N VAL A 43 6.13 -17.96 6.93
CA VAL A 43 6.52 -19.24 7.53
C VAL A 43 5.31 -19.72 8.31
N ASP A 44 4.86 -20.95 8.05
CA ASP A 44 3.87 -21.55 8.93
C ASP A 44 4.54 -21.94 10.25
N VAL A 45 4.26 -21.15 11.28
CA VAL A 45 4.82 -21.31 12.62
C VAL A 45 4.50 -22.65 13.27
N ARG A 46 3.48 -23.38 12.79
CA ARG A 46 3.18 -24.75 13.23
C ARG A 46 4.31 -25.70 12.86
N ASN A 47 5.02 -25.44 11.75
CA ASN A 47 6.15 -26.26 11.31
C ASN A 47 7.31 -26.23 12.31
N PHE A 48 7.49 -25.16 13.09
CA PHE A 48 8.47 -25.15 14.18
C PHE A 48 8.11 -26.19 15.25
N ASP A 49 6.85 -26.22 15.67
CA ASP A 49 6.35 -27.10 16.73
C ASP A 49 6.25 -28.57 16.29
N ARG A 50 6.36 -28.90 15.00
CA ARG A 50 6.44 -30.30 14.53
C ARG A 50 7.65 -31.05 15.10
N ARG A 51 8.72 -30.34 15.40
CA ARG A 51 9.98 -30.87 15.95
C ARG A 51 10.20 -30.41 17.39
N PHE A 52 9.13 -30.20 18.15
CA PHE A 52 9.21 -29.67 19.52
C PHE A 52 10.03 -30.56 20.47
N PHE A 53 10.06 -31.87 20.21
CA PHE A 53 10.81 -32.88 20.98
C PHE A 53 11.88 -33.51 20.08
N PRO A 54 13.17 -33.50 20.47
CA PRO A 54 14.26 -34.05 19.64
C PRO A 54 14.03 -35.52 19.24
N GLY A 55 14.33 -35.83 17.97
CA GLY A 55 14.23 -37.15 17.38
C GLY A 55 12.83 -37.57 16.94
N LEU A 56 11.79 -36.77 17.19
CA LEU A 56 10.40 -37.09 16.82
C LEU A 56 9.78 -35.97 16.00
N VAL A 57 9.11 -36.33 14.91
CA VAL A 57 8.45 -35.38 14.01
C VAL A 57 6.95 -35.62 14.01
N PHE A 58 6.19 -34.59 14.36
CA PHE A 58 4.74 -34.64 14.47
C PHE A 58 4.03 -33.89 13.32
N GLU A 59 2.77 -34.24 13.10
CA GLU A 59 1.79 -33.47 12.32
C GLU A 59 0.57 -33.16 13.19
N PHE A 60 0.09 -31.92 13.12
CA PHE A 60 -1.08 -31.48 13.87
C PHE A 60 -2.33 -31.61 13.01
N VAL A 61 -3.12 -32.66 13.25
CA VAL A 61 -4.31 -33.00 12.45
C VAL A 61 -5.57 -32.40 13.09
N GLY A 62 -6.17 -31.41 12.43
CA GLY A 62 -7.40 -30.73 12.86
C GLY A 62 -8.67 -31.27 12.18
N ARG A 63 -9.84 -30.78 12.61
CA ARG A 63 -11.16 -31.02 12.01
C ARG A 63 -11.41 -30.10 10.81
N ASP A 64 -11.99 -30.63 9.73
CA ASP A 64 -12.30 -29.85 8.52
C ASP A 64 -13.62 -29.06 8.62
N ASP A 65 -14.54 -29.42 9.52
CA ASP A 65 -15.78 -28.67 9.78
C ASP A 65 -16.21 -28.83 11.25
N ASN A 66 -16.50 -27.73 11.93
CA ASN A 66 -16.96 -27.71 13.33
C ASN A 66 -18.46 -28.03 13.46
N GLY A 67 -19.21 -28.16 12.36
CA GLY A 67 -20.67 -28.23 12.33
C GLY A 67 -21.33 -29.60 12.09
N ALA A 68 -20.62 -30.63 11.63
CA ALA A 68 -21.23 -31.93 11.28
C ALA A 68 -21.06 -33.00 12.40
N PRO A 69 -22.06 -33.88 12.64
CA PRO A 69 -21.87 -35.07 13.47
C PRO A 69 -20.92 -36.04 12.74
N TYR A 70 -19.92 -36.56 13.46
CA TYR A 70 -18.66 -37.03 12.85
C TYR A 70 -18.30 -38.48 13.18
N ASP A 71 -17.76 -39.19 12.19
CA ASP A 71 -17.70 -40.67 12.15
C ASP A 71 -16.31 -41.26 12.47
N GLU A 72 -15.25 -40.44 12.63
CA GLU A 72 -13.88 -40.95 12.89
C GLU A 72 -13.10 -40.19 14.00
N PRO A 73 -13.52 -40.23 15.27
CA PRO A 73 -12.97 -39.42 16.37
C PRO A 73 -11.48 -39.66 16.72
N GLN A 74 -10.81 -40.66 16.14
CA GLN A 74 -9.48 -41.12 16.56
C GLN A 74 -8.31 -40.54 15.76
N ARG A 75 -8.55 -39.75 14.70
CA ARG A 75 -7.47 -39.26 13.81
C ARG A 75 -6.85 -37.89 14.17
N TYR A 76 -7.38 -37.20 15.19
CA TYR A 76 -7.02 -35.81 15.51
C TYR A 76 -5.92 -35.65 16.55
N GLY A 77 -5.24 -34.50 16.57
CA GLY A 77 -4.21 -34.17 17.57
C GLY A 77 -2.80 -34.18 16.97
N ALA A 78 -1.78 -34.38 17.81
CA ALA A 78 -0.39 -34.49 17.34
C ALA A 78 -0.07 -35.94 16.97
N TRP A 79 -0.10 -36.21 15.68
CA TRP A 79 0.22 -37.49 15.07
C TRP A 79 1.74 -37.64 14.89
N LEU A 80 2.35 -38.73 15.34
CA LEU A 80 3.76 -39.00 15.07
C LEU A 80 3.92 -39.42 13.61
N ARG A 81 4.60 -38.59 12.81
CA ARG A 81 4.79 -38.83 11.37
C ARG A 81 5.97 -39.76 11.10
N TYR A 82 7.11 -39.51 11.75
CA TYR A 82 8.29 -40.37 11.71
C TYR A 82 9.25 -40.04 12.86
N VAL A 83 10.24 -40.92 13.05
CA VAL A 83 11.34 -40.77 14.01
C VAL A 83 12.59 -40.33 13.23
N ASP A 84 13.23 -39.26 13.67
CA ASP A 84 14.41 -38.64 13.03
C ASP A 84 15.66 -38.72 13.91
N TYR A 85 15.94 -39.89 14.49
CA TYR A 85 17.05 -40.02 15.44
C TYR A 85 18.44 -39.94 14.81
N LEU A 86 18.56 -40.26 13.51
CA LEU A 86 19.84 -40.31 12.78
C LEU A 86 20.36 -38.94 12.37
N PHE A 87 19.48 -38.00 12.05
CA PHE A 87 19.87 -36.70 11.48
C PHE A 87 19.54 -35.51 12.38
N ASP A 88 18.85 -35.73 13.50
CA ASP A 88 18.54 -34.67 14.45
C ASP A 88 19.82 -34.14 15.14
N PRO A 89 20.22 -32.87 14.89
CA PRO A 89 21.49 -32.34 15.39
C PRO A 89 21.58 -32.28 16.92
N GLU A 90 20.45 -32.22 17.63
CA GLU A 90 20.45 -32.18 19.10
C GLU A 90 20.67 -33.56 19.71
N LEU A 91 20.32 -34.64 19.00
CA LEU A 91 20.65 -36.02 19.41
C LEU A 91 22.09 -36.39 19.06
N GLN A 92 22.64 -35.78 18.01
CA GLN A 92 24.04 -35.98 17.61
C GLN A 92 25.05 -35.19 18.46
N ALA A 93 24.57 -34.40 19.43
CA ALA A 93 25.43 -33.64 20.32
C ALA A 93 26.22 -34.55 21.29
N ASP A 94 27.49 -34.23 21.51
CA ASP A 94 28.37 -34.99 22.41
C ASP A 94 28.10 -34.66 23.90
N ASN A 95 26.91 -35.01 24.39
CA ASN A 95 26.54 -34.86 25.80
C ASN A 95 25.75 -36.07 26.32
N ALA A 96 25.69 -36.22 27.65
CA ALA A 96 25.11 -37.40 28.30
C ALA A 96 23.60 -37.53 28.08
N ASP A 97 22.87 -36.42 28.09
CA ASP A 97 21.42 -36.39 27.93
C ASP A 97 21.02 -36.75 26.49
N ALA A 98 21.74 -36.22 25.49
CA ALA A 98 21.57 -36.57 24.08
C ALA A 98 21.85 -38.04 23.80
N ARG A 99 22.94 -38.59 24.33
CA ARG A 99 23.23 -40.03 24.22
C ARG A 99 22.16 -40.92 24.84
N ARG A 100 21.64 -40.52 26.01
CA ARG A 100 20.57 -41.26 26.70
C ARG A 100 19.29 -41.25 25.87
N LEU A 101 18.87 -40.08 25.40
CA LEU A 101 17.65 -39.93 24.60
C LEU A 101 17.78 -40.64 23.24
N LEU A 102 18.94 -40.54 22.59
CA LEU A 102 19.23 -41.24 21.34
C LEU A 102 19.06 -42.76 21.51
N LEU A 103 19.66 -43.35 22.54
CA LEU A 103 19.54 -44.79 22.82
C LEU A 103 18.08 -45.20 23.07
N ASP A 104 17.34 -44.40 23.82
CA ASP A 104 15.93 -44.69 24.15
C ASP A 104 15.04 -44.64 22.90
N ILE A 105 15.25 -43.65 22.04
CA ILE A 105 14.55 -43.54 20.76
C ILE A 105 14.97 -44.67 19.81
N GLU A 106 16.25 -45.01 19.72
CA GLU A 106 16.76 -46.13 18.90
C GLU A 106 16.12 -47.46 19.27
N LEU A 107 16.04 -47.76 20.56
CA LEU A 107 15.41 -48.99 21.07
C LEU A 107 13.92 -49.07 20.73
N ASN A 108 13.23 -47.93 20.62
CA ASN A 108 11.81 -47.86 20.32
C ASN A 108 11.49 -47.58 18.84
N ALA A 109 12.49 -47.20 18.01
CA ALA A 109 12.28 -46.77 16.64
C ALA A 109 11.62 -47.85 15.77
N GLY A 110 11.98 -49.13 15.98
CA GLY A 110 11.35 -50.26 15.29
C GLY A 110 9.86 -50.39 15.63
N THR A 111 9.50 -50.24 16.90
CA THR A 111 8.11 -50.29 17.37
C THR A 111 7.29 -49.10 16.86
N LEU A 112 7.87 -47.89 16.91
CA LEU A 112 7.23 -46.68 16.41
C LEU A 112 7.06 -46.69 14.89
N GLY A 113 8.04 -47.20 14.15
CA GLY A 113 7.99 -47.28 12.68
C GLY A 113 7.14 -48.42 12.13
N ALA A 114 6.84 -49.45 12.92
CA ALA A 114 5.97 -50.57 12.51
C ALA A 114 4.49 -50.18 12.39
N HIS A 115 4.11 -49.02 12.91
CA HIS A 115 2.72 -48.60 13.08
C HIS A 115 2.55 -47.11 12.77
N THR A 116 1.42 -46.73 12.17
CA THR A 116 1.15 -45.34 11.75
C THR A 116 0.09 -44.66 12.62
N ASP A 117 -0.30 -45.25 13.75
CA ASP A 117 -1.40 -44.83 14.62
C ASP A 117 -0.90 -44.32 15.99
N TRP A 118 0.35 -43.85 16.05
CA TRP A 118 0.96 -43.25 17.24
C TRP A 118 0.62 -41.77 17.37
N TYR A 119 0.08 -41.38 18.53
CA TYR A 119 -0.26 -39.98 18.82
C TYR A 119 0.30 -39.57 20.17
N LEU A 120 0.59 -38.28 20.30
CA LEU A 120 0.86 -37.67 21.60
C LEU A 120 -0.39 -37.77 22.48
N GLU A 121 -0.27 -38.46 23.61
CA GLU A 121 -1.37 -38.66 24.56
C GLU A 121 -1.27 -37.69 25.73
N TRP A 122 -0.05 -37.39 26.20
CA TRP A 122 0.17 -36.41 27.25
C TRP A 122 1.59 -35.83 27.19
N VAL A 123 1.76 -34.67 27.81
CA VAL A 123 3.06 -34.04 28.07
C VAL A 123 3.18 -33.66 29.54
N GLU A 124 4.38 -33.70 30.08
CA GLU A 124 4.66 -33.35 31.47
C GLU A 124 5.89 -32.45 31.58
N GLN A 125 5.71 -31.27 32.16
CA GLN A 125 6.77 -30.29 32.40
C GLN A 125 6.61 -29.70 33.81
N GLY A 126 7.71 -29.62 34.56
CA GLY A 126 7.71 -29.08 35.93
C GLY A 126 6.79 -29.84 36.89
N GLY A 127 6.63 -31.16 36.72
CA GLY A 127 5.76 -32.01 37.54
C GLY A 127 4.26 -31.86 37.27
N LYS A 128 3.87 -31.11 36.23
CA LYS A 128 2.47 -30.96 35.80
C LYS A 128 2.26 -31.70 34.49
N ARG A 129 1.26 -32.59 34.46
CA ARG A 129 0.87 -33.37 33.29
C ARG A 129 -0.37 -32.79 32.61
N LEU A 130 -0.29 -32.59 31.30
CA LEU A 130 -1.39 -32.17 30.44
C LEU A 130 -1.79 -33.34 29.53
N SER A 131 -3.09 -33.71 29.57
CA SER A 131 -3.67 -34.72 28.68
C SER A 131 -4.03 -34.10 27.33
N MET A 132 -3.81 -34.85 26.25
CA MET A 132 -4.24 -34.49 24.89
C MET A 132 -5.65 -35.00 24.58
N ARG A 133 -6.43 -35.34 25.62
CA ARG A 133 -7.86 -35.66 25.55
C ARG A 133 -8.69 -34.65 26.31
N LEU A 134 -9.87 -34.33 25.79
CA LEU A 134 -10.87 -33.60 26.56
C LEU A 134 -11.63 -34.58 27.45
N HIS A 135 -11.66 -34.27 28.74
CA HIS A 135 -12.49 -35.01 29.67
C HIS A 135 -13.96 -34.66 29.48
N ASN A 136 -14.81 -35.66 29.32
CA ASN A 136 -16.26 -35.50 29.30
C ASN A 136 -16.88 -36.42 30.37
N PRO A 137 -17.61 -35.89 31.36
CA PRO A 137 -18.22 -36.73 32.41
C PRO A 137 -19.34 -37.64 31.87
N ASP A 138 -19.97 -37.26 30.75
CA ASP A 138 -21.15 -37.93 30.18
C ASP A 138 -20.83 -38.79 28.95
N ASN A 139 -19.58 -38.78 28.46
CA ASN A 139 -19.14 -39.50 27.25
C ASN A 139 -17.65 -39.90 27.38
N PRO A 140 -17.13 -40.91 26.68
CA PRO A 140 -15.72 -41.26 26.81
C PRO A 140 -14.81 -40.12 26.32
N ASP A 141 -13.69 -39.93 27.02
CA ASP A 141 -12.67 -38.93 26.70
C ASP A 141 -12.25 -39.02 25.23
N TYR A 142 -12.33 -37.90 24.53
CA TYR A 142 -12.01 -37.83 23.11
C TYR A 142 -10.73 -37.02 22.86
N PRO A 143 -9.95 -37.35 21.81
CA PRO A 143 -8.77 -36.59 21.44
C PRO A 143 -9.05 -35.11 21.18
N LEU A 144 -8.16 -34.23 21.64
CA LEU A 144 -8.17 -32.82 21.30
C LEU A 144 -7.87 -32.62 19.80
N ASP A 145 -8.44 -31.57 19.23
CA ASP A 145 -8.11 -31.12 17.87
C ASP A 145 -6.62 -30.79 17.74
N GLY A 146 -6.02 -31.07 16.58
CA GLY A 146 -4.61 -30.78 16.31
C GLY A 146 -4.21 -29.33 16.57
N LEU A 147 -5.07 -28.36 16.29
CA LEU A 147 -4.80 -26.95 16.55
C LEU A 147 -4.81 -26.62 18.05
N TYR A 148 -5.66 -27.27 18.85
CA TYR A 148 -5.63 -27.13 20.31
C TYR A 148 -4.36 -27.76 20.88
N VAL A 149 -4.00 -28.97 20.45
CA VAL A 149 -2.76 -29.63 20.86
C VAL A 149 -1.55 -28.76 20.52
N TRP A 150 -1.47 -28.26 19.29
CA TRP A 150 -0.40 -27.35 18.87
C TRP A 150 -0.26 -26.13 19.78
N ARG A 151 -1.38 -25.45 20.10
CA ARG A 151 -1.37 -24.29 21.01
C ARG A 151 -0.86 -24.65 22.41
N LEU A 152 -1.22 -25.82 22.93
CA LEU A 152 -0.73 -26.29 24.23
C LEU A 152 0.79 -26.53 24.21
N LEU A 153 1.30 -27.17 23.15
CA LEU A 153 2.74 -27.44 23.01
C LEU A 153 3.56 -26.17 22.79
N ARG A 154 3.01 -25.20 22.05
CA ARG A 154 3.64 -23.89 21.85
C ARG A 154 3.79 -23.10 23.15
N GLY A 155 2.91 -23.35 24.13
CA GLY A 155 2.98 -22.73 25.46
C GLY A 155 4.01 -23.35 26.42
N LEU A 156 4.69 -24.44 26.03
CA LEU A 156 5.72 -25.06 26.87
C LEU A 156 6.96 -24.18 26.96
N ALA A 157 7.58 -24.16 28.14
CA ALA A 157 8.87 -23.50 28.32
C ALA A 157 10.00 -24.36 27.74
N PRO A 158 11.12 -23.77 27.31
CA PRO A 158 12.32 -24.55 26.99
C PRO A 158 12.85 -25.31 28.22
N GLY A 159 13.42 -26.50 28.00
CA GLY A 159 13.98 -27.34 29.08
C GLY A 159 13.34 -28.73 29.19
N ALA A 160 13.57 -29.41 30.32
CA ALA A 160 13.19 -30.81 30.52
C ALA A 160 11.68 -31.06 30.27
N LEU A 161 11.38 -32.15 29.56
CA LEU A 161 10.05 -32.50 29.11
C LEU A 161 9.90 -34.03 29.07
N LYS A 162 8.78 -34.54 29.59
CA LYS A 162 8.39 -35.95 29.38
C LYS A 162 7.16 -36.00 28.49
N ILE A 163 7.11 -36.99 27.60
CA ILE A 163 5.97 -37.19 26.70
C ILE A 163 5.54 -38.65 26.72
N GLY A 164 4.23 -38.88 26.60
CA GLY A 164 3.64 -40.19 26.37
C GLY A 164 3.04 -40.28 24.98
N LEU A 165 3.49 -41.26 24.20
CA LEU A 165 2.90 -41.62 22.92
C LEU A 165 2.03 -42.85 23.10
N LYS A 166 0.80 -42.79 22.62
CA LYS A 166 -0.14 -43.90 22.69
C LYS A 166 -0.58 -44.32 21.30
N ARG A 167 -0.63 -45.63 21.08
CA ARG A 167 -1.17 -46.19 19.85
C ARG A 167 -2.70 -46.20 19.92
N ARG A 168 -3.35 -45.52 18.98
CA ARG A 168 -4.82 -45.40 18.96
C ARG A 168 -5.45 -46.56 18.20
N GLY A 169 -6.44 -47.21 18.81
CA GLY A 169 -7.10 -48.39 18.22
C GLY A 169 -6.37 -49.71 18.48
N ALA A 170 -5.26 -49.69 19.22
CA ALA A 170 -4.58 -50.89 19.67
C ALA A 170 -5.33 -51.54 20.85
N PRO A 171 -5.62 -52.86 20.82
CA PRO A 171 -6.36 -53.55 21.88
C PRO A 171 -5.59 -53.64 23.21
N ASP A 172 -4.28 -53.45 23.19
CA ASP A 172 -3.37 -53.51 24.34
C ASP A 172 -3.10 -52.14 24.98
N GLY A 173 -3.55 -51.05 24.36
CA GLY A 173 -3.33 -49.69 24.85
C GLY A 173 -1.85 -49.28 24.90
N ALA A 174 -1.01 -49.85 24.03
CA ALA A 174 0.43 -49.65 24.01
C ALA A 174 0.83 -48.17 24.13
N GLU A 175 1.65 -47.88 25.14
CA GLU A 175 2.17 -46.55 25.44
C GLU A 175 3.70 -46.60 25.52
N VAL A 176 4.34 -45.61 24.90
CA VAL A 176 5.79 -45.41 24.95
C VAL A 176 6.05 -44.05 25.56
N VAL A 177 6.95 -43.99 26.54
CA VAL A 177 7.26 -42.78 27.29
C VAL A 177 8.70 -42.38 27.02
N PHE A 178 8.92 -41.10 26.71
CA PHE A 178 10.25 -40.53 26.52
C PHE A 178 10.51 -39.40 27.50
N GLU A 179 11.75 -39.33 27.98
CA GLU A 179 12.28 -38.22 28.77
C GLU A 179 13.33 -37.47 27.96
N GLY A 180 13.08 -36.19 27.70
CA GLY A 180 13.97 -35.35 26.90
C GLY A 180 13.77 -33.88 27.25
N TRP A 181 13.75 -33.03 26.23
CA TRP A 181 13.58 -31.58 26.41
C TRP A 181 12.76 -30.95 25.29
N ARG A 182 12.20 -29.77 25.60
CA ARG A 182 11.58 -28.88 24.62
C ARG A 182 12.69 -28.18 23.82
N ARG A 183 12.74 -28.45 22.51
CA ARG A 183 13.70 -27.86 21.56
C ARG A 183 13.65 -26.33 21.56
N HIS A 184 14.80 -25.69 21.40
CA HIS A 184 14.88 -24.29 20.99
C HIS A 184 14.82 -24.16 19.46
N PHE A 185 13.95 -23.28 18.98
CA PHE A 185 13.81 -23.03 17.54
C PHE A 185 14.96 -22.23 16.97
N THR A 186 15.56 -21.38 17.79
CA THR A 186 16.69 -20.54 17.43
C THR A 186 17.82 -20.75 18.42
N ASP A 187 19.04 -20.57 17.94
CA ASP A 187 20.21 -20.44 18.80
C ASP A 187 20.05 -19.20 19.70
N PRO A 188 20.20 -19.33 21.03
CA PRO A 188 19.90 -18.25 21.97
C PRO A 188 20.88 -17.08 21.91
N VAL A 189 22.03 -17.23 21.24
CA VAL A 189 23.08 -16.20 21.13
C VAL A 189 23.02 -15.48 19.78
N THR A 190 22.86 -16.24 18.70
CA THR A 190 22.92 -15.77 17.31
C THR A 190 21.55 -15.52 16.69
N GLY A 191 20.47 -16.06 17.28
CA GLY A 191 19.12 -15.99 16.74
C GLY A 191 18.89 -16.85 15.50
N VAL A 192 19.88 -17.64 15.07
CA VAL A 192 19.81 -18.48 13.87
C VAL A 192 18.88 -19.67 14.10
N ILE A 193 18.01 -19.97 13.12
CA ILE A 193 17.10 -21.12 13.17
C ILE A 193 17.89 -22.43 13.27
N ASN A 194 17.42 -23.33 14.13
CA ASN A 194 18.03 -24.63 14.39
C ASN A 194 18.15 -25.46 13.09
N ASN A 195 19.30 -26.11 12.88
CA ASN A 195 19.55 -26.94 11.70
C ASN A 195 18.68 -28.21 11.62
N ALA A 196 17.85 -28.49 12.63
CA ALA A 196 16.85 -29.56 12.58
C ALA A 196 15.73 -29.31 11.56
N TYR A 197 15.54 -28.07 11.08
CA TYR A 197 14.56 -27.75 10.05
C TYR A 197 15.20 -27.78 8.66
N LEU A 198 14.62 -28.58 7.75
CA LEU A 198 15.13 -28.69 6.38
C LEU A 198 14.74 -27.46 5.53
N PRO A 199 15.53 -27.13 4.48
CA PRO A 199 15.13 -26.10 3.52
C PRO A 199 13.73 -26.36 2.95
N GLY A 200 12.85 -25.36 3.03
CA GLY A 200 11.46 -25.45 2.58
C GLY A 200 10.47 -26.06 3.58
N GLU A 201 10.94 -26.69 4.67
CA GLU A 201 10.07 -27.33 5.68
C GLU A 201 9.16 -26.31 6.39
N LEU A 202 9.64 -25.07 6.57
CA LEU A 202 8.89 -23.99 7.18
C LEU A 202 7.78 -23.43 6.27
N LEU A 203 7.83 -23.73 4.97
CA LEU A 203 6.91 -23.24 3.94
C LEU A 203 5.97 -24.34 3.40
N GLN A 204 6.14 -25.59 3.82
CA GLN A 204 5.50 -26.77 3.20
C GLN A 204 3.97 -26.81 3.28
N SER A 205 3.40 -26.03 4.19
CA SER A 205 1.96 -25.91 4.45
C SER A 205 1.39 -24.58 3.95
N LEU A 206 2.24 -23.74 3.37
CA LEU A 206 1.81 -22.58 2.59
C LEU A 206 1.40 -23.07 1.20
N CYS A 207 0.37 -22.44 0.64
CA CYS A 207 -0.03 -22.57 -0.75
C CYS A 207 1.20 -22.54 -1.68
N SER A 208 1.36 -23.55 -2.54
CA SER A 208 2.46 -23.60 -3.51
C SER A 208 2.30 -22.44 -4.49
N PRO A 209 3.22 -21.46 -4.51
CA PRO A 209 3.00 -20.19 -5.20
C PRO A 209 3.02 -20.27 -6.74
N TRP A 210 3.13 -21.46 -7.33
CA TRP A 210 3.52 -21.59 -8.74
C TRP A 210 2.51 -22.27 -9.66
N GLN A 211 1.38 -22.80 -9.18
CA GLN A 211 0.54 -23.63 -10.07
C GLN A 211 -0.98 -23.42 -10.00
N HIS A 212 -1.57 -22.87 -8.93
CA HIS A 212 -3.05 -22.74 -8.90
C HIS A 212 -3.57 -21.48 -8.23
N ASP A 213 -2.79 -20.85 -7.36
CA ASP A 213 -3.24 -19.75 -6.50
C ASP A 213 -3.08 -18.34 -7.08
N PHE A 214 -2.60 -18.23 -8.33
CA PHE A 214 -2.35 -16.96 -9.01
C PHE A 214 -3.64 -16.17 -9.33
N ARG A 215 -4.80 -16.86 -9.36
CA ARG A 215 -6.08 -16.28 -9.80
C ARG A 215 -7.18 -16.31 -8.73
N ASP A 216 -7.23 -17.34 -7.90
CA ASP A 216 -8.42 -17.65 -7.07
C ASP A 216 -8.08 -18.00 -5.60
N CYS A 217 -6.92 -17.58 -5.07
CA CYS A 217 -6.60 -17.75 -3.64
C CYS A 217 -7.59 -16.96 -2.78
N ALA A 218 -8.51 -17.67 -2.12
CA ALA A 218 -9.46 -17.10 -1.14
C ALA A 218 -8.73 -16.48 0.08
N CYS A 219 -7.46 -16.84 0.25
CA CYS A 219 -6.54 -16.27 1.22
C CYS A 219 -6.15 -14.82 0.94
N MET A 220 -6.39 -14.29 -0.27
CA MET A 220 -6.02 -12.92 -0.70
C MET A 220 -4.53 -12.56 -0.44
N TYR A 221 -3.69 -13.55 -0.16
CA TYR A 221 -2.36 -13.39 0.43
C TYR A 221 -1.30 -12.94 -0.58
N TRP A 222 -1.47 -13.31 -1.86
CA TRP A 222 -0.58 -12.94 -2.97
C TRP A 222 -1.01 -11.66 -3.71
N ALA A 223 -2.15 -11.07 -3.33
CA ALA A 223 -2.71 -9.87 -3.96
C ALA A 223 -1.90 -8.59 -3.76
N SER A 224 -0.83 -8.63 -2.98
CA SER A 224 0.07 -7.50 -2.84
C SER A 224 1.01 -7.30 -4.04
N ASN A 225 1.09 -8.26 -4.98
CA ASN A 225 1.90 -8.10 -6.21
C ASN A 225 1.13 -8.32 -7.53
N HIS A 226 -0.16 -8.69 -7.50
CA HIS A 226 -0.98 -8.71 -8.71
C HIS A 226 -1.91 -7.49 -8.74
N PRO A 227 -1.72 -6.54 -9.64
CA PRO A 227 -2.68 -5.46 -9.82
C PRO A 227 -3.90 -6.01 -10.57
N ASP A 228 -5.11 -5.81 -10.02
CA ASP A 228 -6.35 -6.22 -10.68
C ASP A 228 -6.58 -5.43 -11.98
N ALA A 229 -6.25 -4.15 -11.94
CA ALA A 229 -6.38 -3.24 -13.06
C ALA A 229 -5.14 -2.34 -13.16
N VAL A 230 -4.57 -2.27 -14.35
CA VAL A 230 -3.32 -1.57 -14.67
C VAL A 230 -3.53 -0.64 -15.85
N PHE A 231 -2.65 0.33 -16.03
CA PHE A 231 -2.57 1.09 -17.26
C PHE A 231 -1.90 0.25 -18.35
N GLN A 232 -2.45 0.30 -19.55
CA GLN A 232 -1.89 -0.39 -20.70
C GLN A 232 -0.51 0.17 -21.09
N GLU A 233 0.37 -0.68 -21.62
CA GLU A 233 1.64 -0.24 -22.21
C GLU A 233 1.40 0.72 -23.39
N LEU A 234 2.28 1.72 -23.53
CA LEU A 234 2.27 2.64 -24.64
C LEU A 234 3.09 2.09 -25.81
N GLU A 235 2.51 2.05 -27.00
CA GLU A 235 3.21 1.56 -28.19
C GLU A 235 4.39 2.46 -28.59
N PRO A 236 5.44 1.91 -29.21
CA PRO A 236 6.55 2.70 -29.73
C PRO A 236 6.09 3.80 -30.69
N GLY A 237 6.37 5.05 -30.35
CA GLY A 237 6.01 6.23 -31.16
C GLY A 237 4.73 6.95 -30.71
N GLU A 238 4.01 6.42 -29.73
CA GLU A 238 2.94 7.18 -29.07
C GLU A 238 3.50 8.43 -28.38
N PRO A 239 2.84 9.59 -28.50
CA PRO A 239 3.23 10.78 -27.74
C PRO A 239 3.10 10.51 -26.24
N ILE A 240 4.23 10.47 -25.55
CA ILE A 240 4.29 10.32 -24.10
C ILE A 240 4.47 11.68 -23.44
N LEU A 241 3.83 11.83 -22.29
CA LEU A 241 4.16 12.86 -21.34
C LEU A 241 5.53 12.54 -20.72
N PRO A 242 6.20 13.54 -20.16
CA PRO A 242 7.55 13.32 -19.67
C PRO A 242 7.70 12.51 -18.38
N ASN A 243 6.60 12.13 -17.75
CA ASN A 243 6.51 11.15 -16.67
C ASN A 243 6.20 9.73 -17.21
N ASP A 244 6.43 9.51 -18.52
CA ASP A 244 6.17 8.27 -19.26
C ASP A 244 4.68 7.85 -19.38
N GLN A 245 3.72 8.72 -19.02
CA GLN A 245 2.29 8.48 -19.24
C GLN A 245 1.85 8.85 -20.67
N ALA A 246 0.67 8.38 -21.10
CA ALA A 246 0.13 8.73 -22.42
C ALA A 246 -0.27 10.21 -22.50
N ALA A 247 0.12 10.93 -23.56
CA ALA A 247 -0.39 12.29 -23.78
C ALA A 247 -1.89 12.32 -24.14
N ASN A 248 -2.43 11.20 -24.64
CA ASN A 248 -3.86 11.02 -24.83
C ASN A 248 -4.51 10.62 -23.48
N PRO A 249 -5.39 11.46 -22.89
CA PRO A 249 -5.98 11.17 -21.60
C PRO A 249 -6.89 9.95 -21.57
N LEU A 250 -7.51 9.60 -22.69
CA LEU A 250 -8.33 8.38 -22.76
C LEU A 250 -7.45 7.14 -22.63
N LEU A 251 -6.23 7.17 -23.15
CA LEU A 251 -5.27 6.07 -23.03
C LEU A 251 -4.55 6.11 -21.67
N GLY A 252 -4.15 7.30 -21.22
CA GLY A 252 -3.45 7.48 -19.95
C GLY A 252 -4.28 7.09 -18.73
N ASN A 253 -5.62 7.13 -18.85
CA ASN A 253 -6.54 6.72 -17.79
C ASN A 253 -7.22 5.36 -18.07
N LEU A 254 -6.94 4.71 -19.21
CA LEU A 254 -7.55 3.41 -19.52
C LEU A 254 -6.94 2.34 -18.62
N ARG A 255 -7.70 1.94 -17.61
CA ARG A 255 -7.36 0.77 -16.80
C ARG A 255 -7.84 -0.49 -17.51
N VAL A 256 -6.93 -1.41 -17.77
CA VAL A 256 -7.19 -2.72 -18.36
C VAL A 256 -7.04 -3.79 -17.29
N ASP A 257 -7.77 -4.90 -17.45
CA ASP A 257 -7.57 -6.07 -16.59
C ASP A 257 -6.21 -6.69 -16.91
N TRP A 258 -5.35 -6.85 -15.90
CA TRP A 258 -4.00 -7.38 -16.08
C TRP A 258 -4.00 -8.87 -16.51
N LEU A 259 -5.01 -9.65 -16.09
CA LEU A 259 -5.15 -11.06 -16.41
C LEU A 259 -5.87 -11.32 -17.74
N ARG A 260 -6.22 -10.26 -18.50
CA ARG A 260 -6.87 -10.42 -19.80
C ARG A 260 -6.03 -11.29 -20.74
N ALA A 261 -6.69 -12.25 -21.39
CA ALA A 261 -6.06 -13.14 -22.36
C ALA A 261 -5.73 -12.41 -23.66
N GLU A 262 -6.58 -11.46 -24.06
CA GLU A 262 -6.38 -10.64 -25.26
C GLU A 262 -5.76 -9.29 -24.88
N ARG A 263 -4.53 -9.06 -25.34
CA ARG A 263 -3.73 -7.87 -25.02
C ARG A 263 -3.67 -6.85 -26.17
N SER A 264 -4.24 -7.16 -27.34
CA SER A 264 -4.28 -6.21 -28.46
C SER A 264 -5.10 -4.98 -28.13
N ARG A 265 -4.62 -3.82 -28.58
CA ARG A 265 -5.18 -2.51 -28.26
C ARG A 265 -6.57 -2.26 -28.87
N ASP A 266 -6.86 -2.85 -30.03
CA ASP A 266 -8.16 -2.72 -30.71
C ASP A 266 -9.30 -3.45 -29.98
N ILE A 267 -8.95 -4.36 -29.05
CA ILE A 267 -9.87 -5.25 -28.35
C ILE A 267 -9.81 -5.08 -26.83
N SER A 268 -8.73 -4.48 -26.30
CA SER A 268 -8.55 -4.25 -24.86
C SER A 268 -9.59 -3.26 -24.34
N ALA A 269 -10.68 -3.80 -23.81
CA ALA A 269 -11.72 -3.04 -23.13
C ALA A 269 -11.24 -2.58 -21.75
N GLU A 270 -11.81 -1.47 -21.28
CA GLU A 270 -11.65 -1.02 -19.89
C GLU A 270 -12.03 -2.16 -18.92
N ALA A 271 -11.25 -2.32 -17.86
CA ALA A 271 -11.54 -3.24 -16.78
C ALA A 271 -12.94 -2.92 -16.22
N ALA A 272 -13.83 -3.90 -16.24
CA ALA A 272 -15.13 -3.75 -15.64
C ALA A 272 -15.02 -3.69 -14.12
N ASN A 273 -16.00 -3.05 -13.49
CA ASN A 273 -16.03 -2.81 -12.05
C ASN A 273 -16.33 -4.04 -11.18
N THR A 274 -16.43 -5.24 -11.75
CA THR A 274 -16.64 -6.47 -10.98
C THR A 274 -15.88 -7.65 -11.58
N ILE A 275 -15.38 -8.54 -10.72
CA ILE A 275 -14.70 -9.78 -11.11
C ILE A 275 -15.54 -10.59 -12.11
N ALA A 276 -16.85 -10.72 -11.85
CA ALA A 276 -17.75 -11.51 -12.70
C ALA A 276 -17.85 -10.97 -14.14
N LYS A 277 -17.70 -9.65 -14.33
CA LYS A 277 -17.74 -9.04 -15.68
C LYS A 277 -16.43 -9.21 -16.44
N ASN A 278 -15.31 -9.23 -15.74
CA ASN A 278 -14.00 -9.41 -16.37
C ASN A 278 -13.66 -10.89 -16.62
N ARG A 279 -14.18 -11.80 -15.80
CA ARG A 279 -13.87 -13.23 -15.84
C ARG A 279 -13.90 -13.89 -17.22
N PRO A 280 -14.86 -13.59 -18.12
CA PRO A 280 -14.89 -14.19 -19.46
C PRO A 280 -13.70 -13.85 -20.35
N TYR A 281 -12.95 -12.80 -20.02
CA TYR A 281 -11.83 -12.29 -20.82
C TYR A 281 -10.46 -12.60 -20.20
N GLN A 282 -10.42 -13.15 -18.98
CA GLN A 282 -9.20 -13.49 -18.26
C GLN A 282 -8.65 -14.85 -18.68
N PHE A 283 -7.34 -15.06 -18.51
CA PHE A 283 -6.75 -16.40 -18.60
C PHE A 283 -7.41 -17.37 -17.61
N ASP A 284 -7.67 -18.60 -18.06
CA ASP A 284 -8.14 -19.68 -17.20
C ASP A 284 -7.02 -20.28 -16.34
N HIS A 285 -7.35 -21.02 -15.27
CA HIS A 285 -6.38 -21.58 -14.31
C HIS A 285 -5.21 -22.30 -15.01
N PHE A 286 -5.55 -23.12 -16.01
CA PHE A 286 -4.55 -23.91 -16.74
C PHE A 286 -3.77 -23.06 -17.76
N GLN A 287 -4.38 -21.99 -18.27
CA GLN A 287 -3.74 -21.09 -19.22
C GLN A 287 -2.69 -20.25 -18.52
N ILE A 288 -2.95 -19.73 -17.32
CA ILE A 288 -1.96 -18.98 -16.54
C ILE A 288 -0.69 -19.80 -16.34
N ASN A 289 -0.80 -21.09 -15.98
CA ASN A 289 0.39 -21.93 -15.80
C ASN A 289 1.24 -22.10 -17.06
N HIS A 290 0.62 -22.01 -18.24
CA HIS A 290 1.31 -22.12 -19.52
C HIS A 290 1.85 -20.76 -19.98
N GLU A 291 1.07 -19.70 -19.73
CA GLU A 291 1.23 -18.36 -20.31
C GLU A 291 1.80 -17.35 -19.31
N TRP A 292 2.20 -17.75 -18.09
CA TRP A 292 2.67 -16.82 -17.05
C TRP A 292 3.88 -15.97 -17.49
N GLN A 293 4.68 -16.50 -18.41
CA GLN A 293 5.82 -15.78 -19.00
C GLN A 293 5.40 -14.70 -20.00
N ASN A 294 4.15 -14.75 -20.46
CA ASN A 294 3.53 -13.81 -21.40
C ASN A 294 2.66 -12.76 -20.67
N LEU A 295 2.65 -12.77 -19.33
CA LEU A 295 2.08 -11.68 -18.55
C LEU A 295 3.09 -10.54 -18.50
N ASN A 296 2.65 -9.34 -18.89
CA ASN A 296 3.49 -8.15 -18.81
C ASN A 296 3.84 -7.86 -17.35
N VAL A 297 5.10 -7.46 -17.12
CA VAL A 297 5.52 -6.95 -15.81
C VAL A 297 4.82 -5.61 -15.59
N VAL A 298 4.47 -5.29 -14.34
CA VAL A 298 3.84 -4.02 -13.99
C VAL A 298 4.81 -3.18 -13.20
N LEU A 299 5.09 -1.97 -13.68
CA LEU A 299 5.91 -0.97 -13.00
C LEU A 299 5.16 0.35 -12.99
N HIS A 300 5.08 0.99 -11.81
CA HIS A 300 4.35 2.26 -11.64
C HIS A 300 2.91 2.19 -12.17
N ASP A 301 2.20 1.08 -11.90
CA ASP A 301 0.86 0.77 -12.41
C ASP A 301 0.73 0.59 -13.94
N HIS A 302 1.83 0.61 -14.70
CA HIS A 302 1.84 0.39 -16.15
C HIS A 302 2.37 -1.00 -16.51
N GLU A 303 1.70 -1.66 -17.47
CA GLU A 303 2.26 -2.83 -18.14
C GLU A 303 3.50 -2.46 -18.94
N ILE A 304 4.52 -3.33 -18.90
CA ILE A 304 5.71 -3.27 -19.73
C ILE A 304 5.98 -4.65 -20.36
N ASP A 305 6.09 -4.71 -21.68
CA ASP A 305 6.46 -5.90 -22.48
C ASP A 305 7.94 -5.84 -22.92
N SER A 306 8.68 -4.85 -22.41
CA SER A 306 10.09 -4.65 -22.74
C SER A 306 11.01 -4.77 -21.52
N VAL A 307 12.29 -4.98 -21.78
CA VAL A 307 13.31 -4.98 -20.73
C VAL A 307 13.34 -3.59 -20.09
N TYR A 308 12.93 -3.51 -18.83
CA TYR A 308 12.99 -2.27 -18.07
C TYR A 308 14.43 -1.75 -18.00
N VAL A 309 14.64 -0.56 -18.57
CA VAL A 309 15.87 0.20 -18.40
C VAL A 309 15.54 1.34 -17.45
N PRO A 310 16.05 1.33 -16.20
CA PRO A 310 15.79 2.43 -15.29
C PRO A 310 16.29 3.73 -15.92
N LEU A 311 15.42 4.73 -15.94
CA LEU A 311 15.80 6.06 -16.36
C LEU A 311 17.00 6.51 -15.52
N ARG A 312 18.00 7.10 -16.16
CA ARG A 312 19.05 7.81 -15.41
C ARG A 312 18.36 8.91 -14.64
N GLU A 313 18.40 8.83 -13.31
CA GLU A 313 17.94 9.90 -12.45
C GLU A 313 18.60 11.21 -12.90
N ARG A 314 17.79 12.12 -13.44
CA ARG A 314 18.19 13.49 -13.67
C ARG A 314 17.84 14.22 -12.37
N HIS A 315 18.77 14.98 -11.80
CA HIS A 315 18.52 15.79 -10.59
C HIS A 315 18.53 17.27 -10.92
N ALA A 316 17.52 18.00 -10.44
CA ALA A 316 17.52 19.44 -10.46
C ALA A 316 18.67 19.97 -9.60
N ASN A 317 19.18 21.16 -9.92
CA ASN A 317 20.23 21.77 -9.12
C ASN A 317 19.67 22.24 -7.76
N PRO A 318 20.16 21.78 -6.60
CA PRO A 318 19.59 22.15 -5.31
C PRO A 318 19.67 23.66 -5.03
N TYR A 319 18.87 24.13 -4.07
CA TYR A 319 19.04 25.47 -3.47
C TYR A 319 20.36 25.55 -2.71
N ALA A 320 20.97 26.73 -2.66
CA ALA A 320 22.31 26.88 -2.08
C ALA A 320 22.31 26.71 -0.56
N ASN A 321 21.19 26.99 0.11
CA ASN A 321 21.05 26.92 1.56
C ASN A 321 19.57 26.83 2.00
N PRO A 322 19.29 26.48 3.27
CA PRO A 322 17.92 26.40 3.78
C PRO A 322 17.11 27.69 3.69
N ALA A 323 17.76 28.87 3.79
CA ALA A 323 17.06 30.15 3.69
C ALA A 323 16.54 30.41 2.26
N GLU A 324 17.29 30.00 1.23
CA GLU A 324 16.84 30.09 -0.16
C GLU A 324 15.66 29.15 -0.42
N LEU A 325 15.72 27.90 0.08
CA LEU A 325 14.60 26.96 0.00
C LEU A 325 13.34 27.51 0.69
N ALA A 326 13.48 27.99 1.93
CA ALA A 326 12.36 28.54 2.69
C ALA A 326 11.75 29.79 2.01
N ARG A 327 12.59 30.63 1.38
CA ARG A 327 12.13 31.77 0.61
C ARG A 327 11.31 31.33 -0.61
N GLU A 328 11.76 30.33 -1.35
CA GLU A 328 11.00 29.82 -2.51
C GLU A 328 9.64 29.26 -2.09
N LEU A 329 9.61 28.44 -1.03
CA LEU A 329 8.38 27.89 -0.46
C LEU A 329 7.42 29.00 -0.02
N ARG A 330 7.94 30.05 0.64
CA ARG A 330 7.13 31.14 1.21
C ARG A 330 6.61 32.12 0.16
N GLU A 331 7.45 32.53 -0.77
CA GLU A 331 7.16 33.66 -1.67
C GLU A 331 6.56 33.23 -3.01
N LYS A 332 6.70 31.94 -3.37
CA LYS A 332 6.25 31.45 -4.69
C LYS A 332 5.39 30.19 -4.60
N LEU A 333 5.91 29.10 -4.05
CA LEU A 333 5.21 27.80 -4.13
C LEU A 333 3.93 27.80 -3.29
N GLY A 334 4.00 28.19 -2.01
CA GLY A 334 2.81 28.27 -1.16
C GLY A 334 1.73 29.23 -1.71
N PRO A 335 2.07 30.48 -2.09
CA PRO A 335 1.09 31.37 -2.69
C PRO A 335 0.50 30.85 -4.01
N MET A 336 1.29 30.09 -4.79
CA MET A 336 0.83 29.42 -6.01
C MET A 336 -0.23 28.38 -5.69
N GLU A 337 0.02 27.44 -4.76
CA GLU A 337 -0.96 26.40 -4.39
C GLU A 337 -2.29 27.00 -3.92
N MET A 338 -2.20 28.07 -3.11
CA MET A 338 -3.39 28.76 -2.63
C MET A 338 -4.19 29.40 -3.78
N THR A 339 -3.51 30.05 -4.73
CA THR A 339 -4.20 30.63 -5.90
C THR A 339 -4.83 29.55 -6.76
N LEU A 340 -4.14 28.44 -7.03
CA LEU A 340 -4.67 27.34 -7.84
C LEU A 340 -5.90 26.71 -7.19
N ALA A 341 -5.84 26.40 -5.88
CA ALA A 341 -6.99 25.90 -5.12
C ALA A 341 -8.24 26.77 -5.29
N LEU A 342 -8.07 28.10 -5.21
CA LEU A 342 -9.16 29.06 -5.30
C LEU A 342 -9.63 29.31 -6.74
N GLU A 343 -8.73 29.33 -7.74
CA GLU A 343 -9.11 29.40 -9.16
C GLU A 343 -9.92 28.16 -9.57
N TYR A 344 -9.53 26.96 -9.14
CA TYR A 344 -10.23 25.71 -9.43
C TYR A 344 -11.58 25.63 -8.73
N LEU A 345 -11.66 26.07 -7.47
CA LEU A 345 -12.92 26.17 -6.74
C LEU A 345 -13.88 27.18 -7.39
N TYR A 346 -13.38 28.33 -7.83
CA TYR A 346 -14.18 29.33 -8.53
C TYR A 346 -14.70 28.80 -9.87
N ALA A 347 -13.85 28.12 -10.64
CA ALA A 347 -14.25 27.46 -11.89
C ALA A 347 -15.33 26.41 -11.63
N ARG A 348 -15.25 25.66 -10.53
CA ARG A 348 -16.29 24.71 -10.12
C ARG A 348 -17.62 25.39 -9.84
N PHE A 349 -17.63 26.52 -9.13
CA PHE A 349 -18.86 27.29 -8.87
C PHE A 349 -19.52 27.81 -10.16
N SER A 350 -18.74 28.03 -11.21
CA SER A 350 -19.26 28.48 -12.51
C SER A 350 -20.02 27.41 -13.29
N LEU A 351 -19.95 26.14 -12.92
CA LEU A 351 -20.70 25.05 -13.56
C LEU A 351 -22.14 25.01 -13.04
N LEU A 352 -23.07 24.56 -13.88
CA LEU A 352 -24.42 24.18 -13.44
C LEU A 352 -24.36 23.18 -12.27
N SER A 353 -25.39 23.11 -11.44
CA SER A 353 -25.58 21.99 -10.52
C SER A 353 -26.13 20.77 -11.29
N PRO A 354 -26.00 19.55 -10.74
CA PRO A 354 -26.65 18.36 -11.32
C PRO A 354 -28.17 18.52 -11.49
N GLU A 355 -28.82 19.27 -10.60
CA GLU A 355 -30.25 19.56 -10.66
C GLU A 355 -30.58 20.56 -11.77
N GLU A 356 -29.79 21.61 -11.94
CA GLU A 356 -29.93 22.58 -13.05
C GLU A 356 -29.67 21.89 -14.40
N ALA A 357 -28.65 21.03 -14.45
CA ALA A 357 -28.29 20.24 -15.63
C ALA A 357 -29.36 19.22 -16.04
N ALA A 358 -30.15 18.71 -15.09
CA ALA A 358 -31.21 17.74 -15.36
C ALA A 358 -32.33 18.29 -16.28
N GLY A 359 -32.50 19.61 -16.33
CA GLY A 359 -33.45 20.29 -17.22
C GLY A 359 -32.94 20.49 -18.65
N SER A 360 -31.71 20.07 -18.94
CA SER A 360 -31.08 20.24 -20.24
C SER A 360 -31.65 19.29 -21.30
N HIS A 361 -31.64 19.72 -22.57
CA HIS A 361 -31.97 18.85 -23.70
C HIS A 361 -30.83 17.87 -24.05
N TRP A 362 -29.64 18.08 -23.48
CA TRP A 362 -28.48 17.23 -23.64
C TRP A 362 -28.58 16.01 -22.71
N ARG A 363 -28.60 14.80 -23.29
CA ARG A 363 -28.88 13.56 -22.57
C ARG A 363 -27.89 13.24 -21.43
N THR A 364 -26.62 13.63 -21.57
CA THR A 364 -25.54 13.33 -20.60
C THR A 364 -25.15 14.52 -19.74
N MET A 365 -25.80 15.68 -19.86
CA MET A 365 -25.37 16.92 -19.20
C MET A 365 -25.28 16.79 -17.69
N LYS A 366 -26.23 16.10 -17.06
CA LYS A 366 -26.21 15.90 -15.62
C LYS A 366 -25.00 15.08 -15.20
N GLU A 367 -24.74 13.98 -15.88
CA GLU A 367 -23.61 13.09 -15.62
C GLU A 367 -22.28 13.81 -15.86
N ASP A 368 -22.14 14.50 -16.99
CA ASP A 368 -20.92 15.23 -17.37
C ASP A 368 -20.62 16.37 -16.40
N VAL A 369 -21.61 17.18 -16.05
CA VAL A 369 -21.45 18.26 -15.04
C VAL A 369 -21.13 17.69 -13.67
N THR A 370 -21.75 16.56 -13.27
CA THR A 370 -21.43 15.89 -12.00
C THR A 370 -19.99 15.43 -11.98
N PHE A 371 -19.54 14.78 -13.06
CA PHE A 371 -18.18 14.31 -13.24
C PHE A 371 -17.16 15.47 -13.17
N ILE A 372 -17.36 16.53 -13.95
CA ILE A 372 -16.44 17.68 -14.01
C ILE A 372 -16.37 18.40 -12.65
N ARG A 373 -17.51 18.60 -11.98
CA ARG A 373 -17.55 19.21 -10.64
C ARG A 373 -16.84 18.38 -9.59
N GLY A 374 -16.92 17.05 -9.70
CA GLY A 374 -16.18 16.11 -8.86
C GLY A 374 -14.68 16.22 -9.11
N GLY A 375 -14.25 16.19 -10.38
CA GLY A 375 -12.85 16.33 -10.77
C GLY A 375 -12.23 17.64 -10.27
N LEU A 376 -12.87 18.79 -10.52
CA LEU A 376 -12.41 20.09 -10.01
C LEU A 376 -12.35 20.15 -8.49
N MET A 377 -13.27 19.48 -7.78
CA MET A 377 -13.23 19.45 -6.32
C MET A 377 -12.04 18.65 -5.79
N ILE A 378 -11.75 17.51 -6.41
CA ILE A 378 -10.59 16.68 -6.06
C ILE A 378 -9.32 17.49 -6.22
N ILE A 379 -9.12 18.09 -7.41
CA ILE A 379 -7.92 18.89 -7.70
C ILE A 379 -7.81 20.07 -6.73
N ALA A 380 -8.87 20.86 -6.56
CA ALA A 380 -8.85 22.00 -5.64
C ALA A 380 -8.55 21.58 -4.19
N THR A 381 -8.99 20.41 -3.76
CA THR A 381 -8.70 19.87 -2.42
C THR A 381 -7.24 19.41 -2.32
N CYS A 382 -6.68 18.81 -3.38
CA CYS A 382 -5.26 18.48 -3.46
C CYS A 382 -4.40 19.74 -3.36
N GLU A 383 -4.77 20.84 -4.04
CA GLU A 383 -4.03 22.11 -3.90
C GLU A 383 -4.10 22.71 -2.48
N MET A 384 -5.23 22.57 -1.79
CA MET A 384 -5.31 22.94 -0.37
C MET A 384 -4.40 22.06 0.51
N GLN A 385 -4.24 20.79 0.14
CA GLN A 385 -3.34 19.86 0.81
C GLN A 385 -1.87 20.20 0.51
N HIS A 386 -1.54 20.59 -0.73
CA HIS A 386 -0.22 21.09 -1.12
C HIS A 386 0.15 22.33 -0.32
N LEU A 387 -0.76 23.31 -0.20
CA LEU A 387 -0.57 24.49 0.63
C LEU A 387 -0.25 24.12 2.09
N ARG A 388 -0.97 23.13 2.65
CA ARG A 388 -0.68 22.63 3.99
C ARG A 388 0.71 22.00 4.08
N TRP A 389 1.11 21.21 3.09
CA TRP A 389 2.43 20.58 3.07
C TRP A 389 3.57 21.57 2.87
N VAL A 390 3.36 22.66 2.11
CA VAL A 390 4.32 23.76 2.03
C VAL A 390 4.52 24.42 3.40
N ASN A 391 3.43 24.70 4.12
CA ASN A 391 3.51 25.21 5.48
C ASN A 391 4.21 24.21 6.41
N GLU A 392 3.97 22.91 6.21
CA GLU A 392 4.63 21.83 6.95
C GLU A 392 6.13 21.78 6.73
N LEU A 393 6.57 21.86 5.47
CA LEU A 393 7.97 21.99 5.13
C LEU A 393 8.58 23.22 5.82
N LEU A 394 7.91 24.37 5.77
CA LEU A 394 8.40 25.60 6.40
C LEU A 394 8.56 25.47 7.92
N TRP A 395 7.61 24.87 8.63
CA TRP A 395 7.77 24.70 10.08
C TRP A 395 8.75 23.57 10.43
N MET A 396 8.90 22.55 9.60
CA MET A 396 9.93 21.52 9.79
C MET A 396 11.34 22.11 9.67
N LEU A 397 11.55 23.01 8.70
CA LEU A 397 12.82 23.75 8.58
C LEU A 397 13.07 24.62 9.82
N HIS A 398 12.02 25.27 10.35
CA HIS A 398 12.12 26.06 11.57
C HIS A 398 12.47 25.19 12.80
N ASN A 399 11.76 24.09 13.00
CA ASN A 399 11.96 23.17 14.12
C ASN A 399 13.34 22.51 14.11
N ALA A 400 13.91 22.30 12.92
CA ALA A 400 15.27 21.82 12.73
C ALA A 400 16.35 22.90 12.96
N GLY A 401 15.96 24.15 13.27
CA GLY A 401 16.88 25.28 13.44
C GLY A 401 17.52 25.76 12.14
N LEU A 402 16.97 25.37 10.98
CA LEU A 402 17.49 25.73 9.66
C LEU A 402 16.98 27.10 9.19
N THR A 403 15.87 27.58 9.76
CA THR A 403 15.35 28.94 9.55
C THR A 403 15.07 29.63 10.89
N PRO A 404 15.33 30.96 10.98
CA PRO A 404 15.23 31.68 12.25
C PRO A 404 13.79 31.89 12.74
N SER A 405 12.82 31.87 11.82
CA SER A 405 11.41 32.09 12.11
C SER A 405 10.51 31.29 11.19
N TYR A 406 9.27 31.09 11.64
CA TYR A 406 8.18 30.53 10.88
C TYR A 406 7.05 31.56 10.77
N GLU A 407 6.46 31.65 9.58
CA GLU A 407 5.27 32.45 9.29
C GLU A 407 4.37 31.64 8.34
N PRO A 408 3.08 31.45 8.66
CA PRO A 408 2.15 30.76 7.78
C PRO A 408 1.98 31.46 6.43
N VAL A 409 1.97 30.67 5.36
CA VAL A 409 1.67 31.12 4.01
C VAL A 409 0.20 30.87 3.72
N LEU A 410 -0.58 31.94 3.76
CA LEU A 410 -2.04 31.94 3.57
C LEU A 410 -2.50 33.16 2.75
N HIS A 411 -1.77 33.47 1.67
CA HIS A 411 -2.14 34.51 0.72
C HIS A 411 -1.95 34.03 -0.74
N PRO A 412 -2.80 34.48 -1.68
CA PRO A 412 -2.69 34.11 -3.09
C PRO A 412 -1.50 34.80 -3.77
N ALA A 413 -0.86 34.10 -4.70
CA ALA A 413 0.13 34.68 -5.63
C ALA A 413 -0.52 35.73 -6.56
N PRO A 414 0.15 36.88 -6.82
CA PRO A 414 -0.32 37.88 -7.76
C PRO A 414 -0.18 37.45 -9.23
N GLN A 415 0.75 36.52 -9.49
CA GLN A 415 1.02 35.99 -10.82
C GLN A 415 1.27 34.48 -10.72
N LEU A 416 0.91 33.77 -11.79
CA LEU A 416 1.11 32.35 -11.96
C LEU A 416 1.91 32.08 -13.24
N PRO A 417 2.67 30.99 -13.31
CA PRO A 417 3.21 30.53 -14.59
C PRO A 417 2.05 30.29 -15.58
N ASP A 418 2.28 30.56 -16.86
CA ASP A 418 1.28 30.33 -17.92
C ASP A 418 1.34 28.91 -18.54
N GLY A 419 2.27 28.07 -18.05
CA GLY A 419 2.53 26.72 -18.57
C GLY A 419 3.22 26.67 -19.94
N LYS A 420 3.62 27.82 -20.49
CA LYS A 420 4.28 27.98 -21.80
C LYS A 420 5.63 28.71 -21.69
N GLY A 421 6.16 28.84 -20.48
CA GLY A 421 7.42 29.54 -20.18
C GLY A 421 7.24 31.04 -19.89
N GLY A 422 6.02 31.53 -19.78
CA GLY A 422 5.67 32.90 -19.39
C GLY A 422 4.93 32.97 -18.05
N TRP A 423 4.38 34.16 -17.77
CA TRP A 423 3.64 34.47 -16.56
C TRP A 423 2.31 35.14 -16.91
N ARG A 424 1.28 34.87 -16.11
CA ARG A 424 -0.03 35.53 -16.18
C ARG A 424 -0.40 36.09 -14.81
N ASP A 425 -1.24 37.12 -14.78
CA ASP A 425 -1.86 37.53 -13.53
C ASP A 425 -2.83 36.44 -13.03
N SER A 426 -2.93 36.31 -11.70
CA SER A 426 -3.94 35.43 -11.08
C SER A 426 -5.33 36.02 -11.28
N ALA A 427 -6.29 35.18 -11.67
CA ALA A 427 -7.62 35.64 -12.04
C ALA A 427 -8.69 34.58 -11.77
N LEU A 428 -9.76 35.01 -11.10
CA LEU A 428 -10.93 34.17 -10.82
C LEU A 428 -11.79 34.05 -12.09
N ARG A 429 -11.75 32.87 -12.73
CA ARG A 429 -12.33 32.66 -14.06
C ARG A 429 -13.29 31.48 -14.09
N ARG A 430 -14.34 31.60 -14.91
CA ARG A 430 -15.24 30.49 -15.23
C ARG A 430 -14.53 29.41 -16.05
N LEU A 431 -15.04 28.19 -16.01
CA LEU A 431 -14.48 27.04 -16.76
C LEU A 431 -14.81 27.10 -18.27
N THR A 432 -14.39 28.16 -18.95
CA THR A 432 -14.40 28.24 -20.42
C THR A 432 -13.29 27.34 -20.99
N PRO A 433 -13.33 27.00 -22.30
CA PRO A 433 -12.26 26.26 -22.94
C PRO A 433 -10.87 26.90 -22.74
N GLU A 434 -10.78 28.23 -22.80
CA GLU A 434 -9.52 28.96 -22.60
C GLU A 434 -9.01 28.87 -21.15
N THR A 435 -9.92 28.90 -20.17
CA THR A 435 -9.55 28.69 -18.75
C THR A 435 -9.08 27.26 -18.53
N LEU A 436 -9.77 26.27 -19.11
CA LEU A 436 -9.38 24.87 -19.01
C LEU A 436 -8.00 24.62 -19.66
N ASP A 437 -7.75 25.20 -20.84
CA ASP A 437 -6.44 25.15 -21.48
C ASP A 437 -5.35 25.75 -20.58
N ALA A 438 -5.64 26.85 -19.90
CA ALA A 438 -4.69 27.45 -18.94
C ALA A 438 -4.39 26.51 -17.77
N PHE A 439 -5.40 25.82 -17.23
CA PHE A 439 -5.22 24.82 -16.17
C PHE A 439 -4.39 23.63 -16.66
N ILE A 440 -4.73 23.07 -17.83
CA ILE A 440 -3.97 21.98 -18.47
C ILE A 440 -2.51 22.36 -18.70
N ASN A 441 -2.22 23.60 -19.08
CA ASN A 441 -0.85 24.04 -19.33
C ASN A 441 -0.05 24.20 -18.04
N ILE A 442 -0.67 24.66 -16.95
CA ILE A 442 0.01 24.81 -15.65
C ILE A 442 0.34 23.44 -15.06
N GLU A 443 -0.62 22.50 -15.08
CA GLU A 443 -0.42 21.16 -14.52
C GLU A 443 0.40 20.24 -15.43
N ARG A 444 0.73 20.68 -16.66
CA ARG A 444 1.44 19.84 -17.61
C ARG A 444 2.76 19.36 -17.00
N PRO A 445 3.03 18.03 -16.99
CA PRO A 445 4.30 17.52 -16.52
C PRO A 445 5.43 18.17 -17.33
N SER A 446 6.35 18.83 -16.66
CA SER A 446 7.34 19.70 -17.30
C SER A 446 8.34 18.92 -18.14
N GLY A 447 8.66 17.68 -17.75
CA GLY A 447 9.59 16.81 -18.46
C GLY A 447 11.04 17.16 -18.49
N PHE A 448 11.34 18.23 -17.80
CA PHE A 448 12.66 18.70 -17.52
C PHE A 448 12.76 18.81 -16.00
N LEU A 449 13.98 18.99 -15.50
CA LEU A 449 14.28 19.14 -14.08
C LEU A 449 13.79 20.46 -13.47
N ASP A 450 12.83 21.11 -14.13
CA ASP A 450 12.38 22.47 -13.88
C ASP A 450 10.93 22.49 -13.37
N GLY A 451 10.38 21.33 -12.96
CA GLY A 451 9.17 21.29 -12.15
C GLY A 451 9.35 22.11 -10.87
N ALA A 452 8.30 22.79 -10.44
CA ALA A 452 8.37 23.75 -9.34
C ALA A 452 8.93 23.13 -8.03
N TYR A 453 8.67 21.83 -7.80
CA TYR A 453 9.16 21.06 -6.66
C TYR A 453 10.39 20.19 -6.94
N SER A 454 10.79 19.97 -8.20
CA SER A 454 11.96 19.14 -8.52
C SER A 454 13.24 19.66 -7.86
N ARG A 455 13.40 20.99 -7.78
CA ARG A 455 14.49 21.65 -7.06
C ARG A 455 14.38 21.54 -5.54
N VAL A 456 13.15 21.52 -4.99
CA VAL A 456 12.89 21.27 -3.57
C VAL A 456 13.34 19.86 -3.20
N ILE A 457 12.90 18.85 -3.95
CA ILE A 457 13.27 17.44 -3.76
C ILE A 457 14.79 17.27 -3.81
N ALA A 458 15.44 17.82 -4.85
CA ALA A 458 16.91 17.76 -4.98
C ALA A 458 17.65 18.37 -3.77
N THR A 459 17.08 19.41 -3.17
CA THR A 459 17.63 20.07 -1.99
C THR A 459 17.46 19.22 -0.73
N LEU A 460 16.25 18.67 -0.52
CA LEU A 460 15.90 17.90 0.67
C LEU A 460 16.59 16.54 0.78
N ARG A 461 17.21 16.04 -0.31
CA ARG A 461 18.08 14.85 -0.29
C ARG A 461 19.32 15.00 0.59
N SER A 462 19.74 16.24 0.89
CA SER A 462 20.89 16.48 1.76
C SER A 462 20.57 16.11 3.23
N PRO A 463 21.49 15.42 3.94
CA PRO A 463 21.24 14.94 5.31
C PRO A 463 21.12 16.05 6.36
N ILE A 464 21.33 17.32 5.98
CA ILE A 464 21.08 18.47 6.87
C ILE A 464 19.58 18.72 7.08
N TYR A 465 18.73 18.21 6.18
CA TYR A 465 17.28 18.38 6.24
C TYR A 465 16.60 17.20 6.94
N PRO A 466 15.41 17.39 7.54
CA PRO A 466 14.65 16.31 8.17
C PRO A 466 14.30 15.20 7.16
N ALA A 467 14.49 13.93 7.55
CA ALA A 467 14.35 12.78 6.65
C ALA A 467 12.97 12.67 5.97
N HIS A 468 11.89 13.01 6.68
CA HIS A 468 10.52 12.94 6.14
C HIS A 468 10.12 14.18 5.32
N ALA A 469 10.96 15.21 5.23
CA ALA A 469 10.65 16.42 4.45
C ALA A 469 10.55 16.10 2.95
N ILE A 470 11.44 15.23 2.46
CA ILE A 470 11.49 14.86 1.05
C ILE A 470 10.20 14.15 0.62
N GLU A 471 9.64 13.30 1.47
CA GLU A 471 8.39 12.57 1.20
C GLU A 471 7.20 13.50 0.95
N LEU A 472 7.14 14.65 1.64
CA LEU A 472 6.10 15.65 1.42
C LEU A 472 6.26 16.34 0.06
N ALA A 473 7.48 16.68 -0.32
CA ALA A 473 7.76 17.32 -1.61
C ALA A 473 7.52 16.36 -2.79
N GLU A 474 7.87 15.08 -2.63
CA GLU A 474 7.61 14.04 -3.64
C GLU A 474 6.12 13.79 -3.85
N ARG A 475 5.30 13.87 -2.79
CA ARG A 475 3.83 13.78 -2.91
C ARG A 475 3.24 14.93 -3.70
N ILE A 476 3.67 16.17 -3.44
CA ILE A 476 3.20 17.35 -4.22
C ILE A 476 3.56 17.20 -5.70
N ASP A 477 4.79 16.77 -6.00
CA ASP A 477 5.25 16.59 -7.39
C ASP A 477 4.48 15.48 -8.11
N SER A 478 4.13 14.39 -7.41
CA SER A 478 3.32 13.28 -7.93
C SER A 478 1.89 13.69 -8.26
N ASP A 479 1.23 14.47 -7.39
CA ASP A 479 -0.19 14.83 -7.55
C ASP A 479 -0.43 15.71 -8.79
N GLY A 480 0.54 16.54 -9.21
CA GLY A 480 0.41 17.40 -10.40
C GLY A 480 0.20 16.64 -11.71
N VAL A 481 0.75 15.42 -11.81
CA VAL A 481 0.51 14.51 -12.93
C VAL A 481 -0.96 14.10 -13.01
N ASP A 482 -1.53 13.74 -11.86
CA ASP A 482 -2.92 13.31 -11.77
C ASP A 482 -3.86 14.48 -12.06
N HIS A 483 -3.48 15.70 -11.68
CA HIS A 483 -4.22 16.93 -12.02
C HIS A 483 -4.28 17.15 -13.53
N TYR A 484 -3.15 17.04 -14.23
CA TYR A 484 -3.09 17.12 -15.68
C TYR A 484 -4.04 16.12 -16.32
N SER A 485 -3.89 14.84 -15.98
CA SER A 485 -4.72 13.77 -16.53
C SER A 485 -6.21 14.02 -16.30
N ARG A 486 -6.59 14.47 -15.09
CA ARG A 486 -7.98 14.82 -14.75
C ARG A 486 -8.50 16.01 -15.56
N PHE A 487 -7.72 17.07 -15.75
CA PHE A 487 -8.14 18.20 -16.59
C PHE A 487 -8.30 17.80 -18.06
N ARG A 488 -7.49 16.86 -18.55
CA ARG A 488 -7.62 16.31 -19.91
C ARG A 488 -8.86 15.41 -20.06
N GLU A 489 -9.28 14.71 -19.01
CA GLU A 489 -10.59 14.03 -18.97
C GLU A 489 -11.75 15.04 -19.03
N VAL A 490 -11.65 16.14 -18.27
CA VAL A 490 -12.62 17.25 -18.31
C VAL A 490 -12.70 17.84 -19.72
N GLU A 491 -11.56 18.08 -20.39
CA GLU A 491 -11.52 18.53 -21.78
C GLU A 491 -12.28 17.56 -22.68
N THR A 492 -12.09 16.26 -22.48
CA THR A 492 -12.76 15.23 -23.28
C THR A 492 -14.26 15.22 -23.07
N ALA A 493 -14.74 15.34 -21.82
CA ALA A 493 -16.16 15.45 -21.52
C ALA A 493 -16.79 16.71 -22.15
N LEU A 494 -16.08 17.84 -22.13
CA LEU A 494 -16.59 19.11 -22.65
C LEU A 494 -16.63 19.19 -24.19
N LYS A 495 -15.96 18.29 -24.92
CA LYS A 495 -16.04 18.22 -26.39
C LYS A 495 -17.46 18.03 -26.90
N ALA A 496 -18.33 17.35 -26.13
CA ALA A 496 -19.73 17.16 -26.48
C ALA A 496 -20.51 18.47 -26.66
N TYR A 497 -20.02 19.57 -26.08
CA TYR A 497 -20.68 20.88 -26.08
C TYR A 497 -19.99 21.92 -26.97
N GLN A 498 -18.96 21.53 -27.73
CA GLN A 498 -18.30 22.42 -28.68
C GLN A 498 -19.26 22.87 -29.78
N GLY A 499 -19.35 24.18 -30.01
CA GLY A 499 -20.25 24.75 -31.03
C GLY A 499 -21.74 24.70 -30.67
N ALA A 500 -22.09 24.38 -29.41
CA ALA A 500 -23.48 24.40 -28.94
C ALA A 500 -24.11 25.81 -29.02
N ASP A 501 -25.43 25.86 -29.19
CA ASP A 501 -26.25 27.07 -29.09
C ASP A 501 -27.35 26.86 -28.03
N PRO A 502 -27.36 27.63 -26.93
CA PRO A 502 -26.42 28.69 -26.57
C PRO A 502 -25.01 28.15 -26.28
N ALA A 503 -24.00 28.98 -26.53
CA ALA A 503 -22.61 28.63 -26.27
C ALA A 503 -22.37 28.33 -24.78
N LEU A 504 -21.53 27.32 -24.53
CA LEU A 504 -21.14 26.87 -23.18
C LEU A 504 -22.37 26.51 -22.30
N PRO A 505 -23.24 25.60 -22.74
CA PRO A 505 -24.52 25.30 -22.08
C PRO A 505 -24.37 24.70 -20.67
N TYR A 506 -23.16 24.30 -20.28
CA TYR A 506 -22.81 23.70 -19.00
C TYR A 506 -22.41 24.75 -17.93
N LEU A 507 -22.33 26.04 -18.29
CA LEU A 507 -21.93 27.12 -17.39
C LEU A 507 -23.12 27.94 -16.87
N ARG A 508 -23.01 28.38 -15.62
CA ARG A 508 -23.77 29.48 -15.03
C ARG A 508 -23.22 30.83 -15.51
N ARG A 509 -24.05 31.86 -15.42
CA ARG A 509 -23.65 33.27 -15.59
C ARG A 509 -23.13 33.83 -14.26
N VAL A 510 -21.99 33.31 -13.80
CA VAL A 510 -21.31 33.80 -12.61
C VAL A 510 -20.31 34.89 -12.99
N GLU A 511 -20.42 36.04 -12.36
CA GLU A 511 -19.47 37.15 -12.46
C GLU A 511 -18.87 37.45 -11.08
N ILE A 512 -17.68 38.04 -11.02
CA ILE A 512 -17.04 38.36 -9.74
C ILE A 512 -17.91 39.40 -9.00
N GLY A 513 -18.42 39.02 -7.84
CA GLY A 513 -19.26 39.87 -7.00
C GLY A 513 -18.46 40.95 -6.28
N THR A 514 -19.15 41.97 -5.79
CA THR A 514 -18.54 42.95 -4.87
C THR A 514 -18.35 42.34 -3.48
N PRO A 515 -17.44 42.89 -2.64
CA PRO A 515 -17.28 42.44 -1.27
C PRO A 515 -18.57 42.45 -0.45
N GLU A 516 -19.49 43.39 -0.72
CA GLU A 516 -20.79 43.48 -0.07
C GLU A 516 -21.73 42.35 -0.49
N GLN A 517 -21.75 42.00 -1.78
CA GLN A 517 -22.56 40.90 -2.30
C GLN A 517 -22.11 39.54 -1.76
N ALA A 518 -20.79 39.35 -1.58
CA ALA A 518 -20.19 38.12 -1.09
C ALA A 518 -19.81 38.17 0.40
N ALA A 519 -20.33 39.12 1.17
CA ALA A 519 -19.88 39.41 2.53
C ALA A 519 -19.88 38.18 3.46
N ALA A 520 -20.93 37.35 3.39
CA ALA A 520 -21.04 36.13 4.20
C ALA A 520 -19.95 35.10 3.85
N ALA A 521 -19.69 34.89 2.55
CA ALA A 521 -18.63 33.98 2.10
C ALA A 521 -17.24 34.50 2.48
N LEU A 522 -17.00 35.80 2.34
CA LEU A 522 -15.74 36.42 2.73
C LEU A 522 -15.50 36.35 4.24
N ALA A 523 -16.54 36.50 5.07
CA ALA A 523 -16.42 36.34 6.51
C ALA A 523 -15.97 34.92 6.89
N ILE A 524 -16.60 33.89 6.30
CA ILE A 524 -16.22 32.48 6.50
C ILE A 524 -14.78 32.24 6.01
N TYR A 525 -14.42 32.78 4.85
CA TYR A 525 -13.08 32.67 4.31
C TYR A 525 -12.03 33.29 5.24
N GLN A 526 -12.29 34.45 5.84
CA GLN A 526 -11.39 35.07 6.82
C GLN A 526 -11.30 34.27 8.13
N GLU A 527 -12.37 33.60 8.55
CA GLU A 527 -12.32 32.64 9.67
C GLU A 527 -11.39 31.46 9.36
N ILE A 528 -11.51 30.87 8.17
CA ILE A 528 -10.62 29.79 7.71
C ILE A 528 -9.15 30.21 7.77
N LEU A 529 -8.81 31.38 7.20
CA LEU A 529 -7.42 31.85 7.18
C LEU A 529 -6.88 32.11 8.60
N ARG A 530 -7.72 32.63 9.50
CA ARG A 530 -7.34 32.87 10.90
C ARG A 530 -7.07 31.56 11.64
N ASP A 531 -7.97 30.59 11.51
CA ASP A 531 -7.86 29.29 12.18
C ASP A 531 -6.67 28.49 11.66
N LEU A 532 -6.46 28.46 10.34
CA LEU A 532 -5.26 27.85 9.75
C LEU A 532 -3.99 28.58 10.17
N GLY A 533 -4.00 29.91 10.17
CA GLY A 533 -2.83 30.72 10.54
C GLY A 533 -2.41 30.45 11.98
N GLN A 534 -3.36 30.45 12.91
CA GLN A 534 -3.07 30.12 14.31
C GLN A 534 -2.68 28.64 14.45
N GLY A 535 -3.43 27.72 13.85
CA GLY A 535 -3.17 26.28 13.97
C GLY A 535 -1.79 25.87 13.44
N TYR A 536 -1.38 26.41 12.29
CA TYR A 536 -0.05 26.15 11.75
C TYR A 536 1.06 26.81 12.57
N THR A 537 0.79 27.98 13.15
CA THR A 537 1.71 28.62 14.10
C THR A 537 1.89 27.77 15.35
N ASP A 538 0.82 27.18 15.88
CA ASP A 538 0.91 26.28 17.05
C ASP A 538 1.71 25.01 16.71
N TYR A 539 1.47 24.41 15.54
CA TYR A 539 2.27 23.27 15.05
C TYR A 539 3.77 23.60 14.92
N ALA A 540 4.09 24.80 14.43
CA ALA A 540 5.47 25.26 14.33
C ALA A 540 6.15 25.47 15.70
N HIS A 541 5.38 25.62 16.78
CA HIS A 541 5.93 25.71 18.14
C HIS A 541 5.81 24.38 18.92
N GLY A 542 5.47 23.28 18.25
CA GLY A 542 5.29 21.96 18.86
C GLY A 542 3.94 21.74 19.55
N GLY A 543 3.01 22.69 19.46
CA GLY A 543 1.67 22.66 20.04
C GLY A 543 0.67 21.88 19.20
N MET A 544 0.89 20.56 19.05
CA MET A 544 0.01 19.71 18.22
C MET A 544 -1.42 19.62 18.79
N ALA A 545 -1.57 19.65 20.11
CA ALA A 545 -2.86 19.56 20.78
C ALA A 545 -3.67 20.86 20.66
N GLU A 546 -2.99 22.00 20.62
CA GLU A 546 -3.55 23.34 20.48
C GLU A 546 -3.93 23.64 19.02
N GLY A 547 -3.07 23.26 18.07
CA GLY A 547 -3.30 23.53 16.65
C GLY A 547 -4.36 22.63 16.01
N ALA A 548 -4.51 21.37 16.43
CA ALA A 548 -5.42 20.43 15.78
C ALA A 548 -6.90 20.81 15.83
N PRO A 549 -7.46 21.32 16.94
CA PRO A 549 -8.82 21.86 16.98
C PRO A 549 -9.04 23.00 15.98
N LEU A 550 -8.06 23.89 15.81
CA LEU A 550 -8.14 25.04 14.89
C LEU A 550 -8.15 24.58 13.43
N VAL A 551 -7.23 23.69 13.04
CA VAL A 551 -7.21 23.13 11.69
C VAL A 551 -8.51 22.35 11.37
N ASN A 552 -9.06 21.65 12.36
CA ASN A 552 -10.36 20.98 12.21
C ASN A 552 -11.52 21.98 12.07
N ALA A 553 -11.50 23.09 12.83
CA ALA A 553 -12.49 24.16 12.70
C ALA A 553 -12.45 24.80 11.31
N ALA A 554 -11.26 25.10 10.79
CA ALA A 554 -11.05 25.57 9.43
C ALA A 554 -11.64 24.60 8.39
N ARG A 555 -11.42 23.28 8.54
CA ARG A 555 -12.00 22.26 7.65
C ARG A 555 -13.53 22.26 7.66
N LEU A 556 -14.16 22.42 8.83
CA LEU A 556 -15.61 22.55 8.91
C LEU A 556 -16.10 23.82 8.20
N LYS A 557 -15.39 24.92 8.36
CA LYS A 557 -15.68 26.20 7.70
C LYS A 557 -15.48 26.15 6.19
N MET A 558 -14.53 25.37 5.68
CA MET A 558 -14.38 25.12 4.24
C MET A 558 -15.65 24.47 3.64
N ASN A 559 -16.27 23.52 4.35
CA ASN A 559 -17.55 22.93 3.92
C ASN A 559 -18.70 23.95 3.97
N GLU A 560 -18.70 24.85 4.97
CA GLU A 560 -19.67 25.95 5.04
C GLU A 560 -19.50 26.92 3.85
N LEU A 561 -18.25 27.31 3.55
CA LEU A 561 -17.89 28.17 2.43
C LEU A 561 -18.35 27.55 1.10
N LEU A 562 -18.19 26.24 0.93
CA LEU A 562 -18.68 25.52 -0.24
C LEU A 562 -20.19 25.69 -0.42
N GLN A 563 -20.97 25.49 0.65
CA GLN A 563 -22.43 25.63 0.60
C GLN A 563 -22.88 27.06 0.31
N VAL A 564 -22.24 28.05 0.94
CA VAL A 564 -22.54 29.47 0.70
C VAL A 564 -22.13 29.88 -0.71
N GLY A 565 -20.97 29.42 -1.19
CA GLY A 565 -20.48 29.68 -2.54
C GLY A 565 -21.40 29.11 -3.62
N GLU A 566 -21.97 27.92 -3.42
CA GLU A 566 -22.97 27.38 -4.36
C GLU A 566 -24.23 28.23 -4.47
N LYS A 567 -24.71 28.76 -3.34
CA LYS A 567 -25.89 29.64 -3.32
C LYS A 567 -25.61 30.94 -4.05
N LEU A 568 -24.48 31.58 -3.74
CA LEU A 568 -24.06 32.81 -4.42
C LEU A 568 -23.90 32.58 -5.93
N ALA A 569 -23.30 31.46 -6.33
CA ALA A 569 -23.11 31.12 -7.73
C ALA A 569 -24.44 30.88 -8.47
N ALA A 570 -25.44 30.28 -7.82
CA ALA A 570 -26.80 30.17 -8.36
C ALA A 570 -27.45 31.53 -8.59
N ASP A 571 -27.14 32.52 -7.75
CA ASP A 571 -27.56 33.92 -7.90
C ASP A 571 -26.68 34.72 -8.90
N GLY A 572 -25.71 34.07 -9.55
CA GLY A 572 -24.78 34.70 -10.51
C GLY A 572 -23.63 35.48 -9.88
N ILE A 573 -23.41 35.32 -8.57
CA ILE A 573 -22.42 36.06 -7.78
C ILE A 573 -21.23 35.14 -7.46
N GLY A 574 -20.05 35.48 -7.97
CA GLY A 574 -18.80 34.81 -7.65
C GLY A 574 -18.11 35.45 -6.43
N ILE A 575 -17.40 34.65 -5.64
CA ILE A 575 -16.70 35.12 -4.43
C ILE A 575 -15.39 35.83 -4.84
N PRO A 576 -15.17 37.11 -4.49
CA PRO A 576 -13.94 37.83 -4.79
C PRO A 576 -12.86 37.52 -3.75
N PHE A 577 -12.23 36.34 -3.80
CA PHE A 577 -11.22 35.91 -2.83
C PHE A 577 -10.02 36.87 -2.71
N TRP A 578 -9.69 37.59 -3.80
CA TRP A 578 -8.72 38.68 -3.82
C TRP A 578 -9.15 39.78 -4.81
N PRO A 579 -8.64 41.02 -4.66
CA PRO A 579 -8.84 42.09 -5.63
C PRO A 579 -8.29 41.70 -7.01
N GLN A 580 -9.11 41.79 -8.05
CA GLN A 580 -8.64 41.62 -9.43
C GLN A 580 -7.90 42.89 -9.88
N LYS A 581 -6.90 42.74 -10.75
CA LYS A 581 -6.18 43.86 -11.37
C LYS A 581 -6.91 44.42 -12.58
#